data_AF-A0A4V1Q4X7-F1
#
_entry.id   AF-A0A4V1Q4X7-F1
#
_cell.length_a   1.000
_cell.length_b   1.000
_cell.length_c   1.000
_cell.angle_alpha   90.00
_cell.angle_beta   90.00
_cell.angle_gamma   90.00
#
_symmetry.space_group_name_H-M   'P 1'
#
loop_
_entity.id
_entity.type
_entity.pdbx_description
1 polymer ?
#
loop_
_entity_poly.entity_id
_entity_poly.type
_entity_poly.pdbx_seq_one_letter_code
_entity_poly.pdbx_strand_id
1 'polypeptide(L)'
;MSGEKVKLYQLLRMSASAALFPILRDLGIKAAITQGAALVLHRIAHHGPKEIKVVVKLEDKLSVEDLCAAVVSRASDSGYHFTQKKKQPSRLNFLSEDPQTEGKVCRVTFIPSGGSFRTIIKDFNEVVYISGVPVLPVHVIVLEQLIARTYLPATTPFGKAPAGFAHQCLLKSGAIPLQDLSPLWQAPEILDQIARHVQTLPNAKKDWIARGIDPSIFTYPLSQQAPGEGTNNVDGEDGRSDSGASERPPAAVRLPDAAEHPPAVVQAPNVALEGPDRVGHSAVTDIAARHVISILGELGFECAVSGSAACQLYSHGATQFPEQLEVLVLPPAPFSQNQAWLKQHISQKYPNLFKCKRKKGILFYKYDPKIDLPRRLRGDRRCKVEILFPGTPGLPQLSSSDIVCIDNLPVAPFLTSLLLKLETWADHPSPANARDVEHLVSLVPNLPVWISRPWRERKLMSEEFQAMSELRVKRFCCSSLETKPIWQMLGFEVEDVI
;
A
#
# COMPACT_ATOMS: atom_id res chain seq x y z
N MET A 1 23.99 -16.96 8.57
CA MET A 1 24.63 -15.62 8.67
C MET A 1 24.36 -15.06 10.05
N SER A 2 25.29 -14.36 10.69
CA SER A 2 25.01 -13.67 11.96
C SER A 2 23.90 -12.62 11.74
N GLY A 3 23.03 -12.43 12.73
CA GLY A 3 21.91 -11.47 12.65
C GLY A 3 22.35 -10.04 12.32
N GLU A 4 23.57 -9.65 12.71
CA GLU A 4 24.16 -8.36 12.37
C GLU A 4 24.37 -8.16 10.87
N LYS A 5 24.87 -9.17 10.15
CA LYS A 5 25.07 -9.06 8.70
C LYS A 5 23.74 -8.88 7.96
N VAL A 6 22.66 -9.44 8.49
CA VAL A 6 21.32 -9.32 7.92
C VAL A 6 20.80 -7.89 8.09
N LYS A 7 20.89 -7.34 9.30
CA LYS A 7 20.53 -5.94 9.59
C LYS A 7 21.33 -4.97 8.71
N LEU A 8 22.63 -5.23 8.55
CA LEU A 8 23.50 -4.43 7.71
C LEU A 8 23.04 -4.36 6.24
N TYR A 9 22.73 -5.50 5.63
CA TYR A 9 22.25 -5.53 4.24
C TYR A 9 20.83 -4.98 4.09
N GLN A 10 20.02 -4.99 5.15
CA GLN A 10 18.73 -4.32 5.15
C GLN A 10 18.92 -2.80 5.12
N LEU A 11 19.76 -2.26 6.01
CA LEU A 11 20.08 -0.83 6.05
C LEU A 11 20.64 -0.34 4.71
N LEU A 12 21.62 -1.07 4.17
CA LEU A 12 22.23 -0.73 2.89
C LEU A 12 21.23 -0.68 1.72
N ARG A 13 20.22 -1.57 1.70
CA ARG A 13 19.16 -1.57 0.66
C ARG A 13 18.17 -0.44 0.87
N MET A 14 17.82 -0.12 2.11
CA MET A 14 16.98 1.03 2.42
C MET A 14 17.63 2.32 1.94
N SER A 15 18.92 2.51 2.25
CA SER A 15 19.68 3.67 1.79
C SER A 15 19.78 3.71 0.26
N ALA A 16 20.08 2.58 -0.39
CA ALA A 16 20.14 2.51 -1.85
C ALA A 16 18.78 2.86 -2.50
N SER A 17 17.67 2.39 -1.93
CA SER A 17 16.33 2.65 -2.44
C SER A 17 15.93 4.11 -2.23
N ALA A 18 16.20 4.65 -1.04
CA ALA A 18 15.92 6.05 -0.71
C ALA A 18 16.69 7.02 -1.60
N ALA A 19 17.92 6.69 -2.00
CA ALA A 19 18.70 7.46 -2.95
C ALA A 19 18.23 7.28 -4.41
N LEU A 20 17.86 6.06 -4.79
CA LEU A 20 17.56 5.72 -6.19
C LEU A 20 16.21 6.26 -6.67
N PHE A 21 15.13 6.07 -5.89
CA PHE A 21 13.77 6.37 -6.37
C PHE A 21 13.47 7.84 -6.61
N PRO A 22 14.02 8.81 -5.84
CA PRO A 22 13.95 10.22 -6.20
C PRO A 22 14.55 10.50 -7.58
N ILE A 23 15.74 9.95 -7.87
CA ILE A 23 16.40 10.12 -9.18
C ILE A 23 15.53 9.55 -10.30
N LEU A 24 14.99 8.34 -10.14
CA LEU A 24 14.12 7.73 -11.16
C LEU A 24 12.86 8.56 -11.41
N ARG A 25 12.27 9.12 -10.34
CA ARG A 25 11.11 10.01 -10.43
C ARG A 25 11.44 11.30 -11.18
N ASP A 26 12.58 11.92 -10.90
CA ASP A 26 13.02 13.16 -11.57
C ASP A 26 13.31 12.92 -13.07
N LEU A 27 13.68 11.69 -13.43
CA LEU A 27 13.81 11.24 -14.82
C LEU A 27 12.46 10.86 -15.47
N GLY A 28 11.33 10.96 -14.75
CA GLY A 28 10.01 10.55 -15.24
C GLY A 28 9.83 9.03 -15.36
N ILE A 29 10.70 8.23 -14.77
CA ILE A 29 10.69 6.77 -14.88
C ILE A 29 9.84 6.16 -13.77
N LYS A 30 8.73 5.50 -14.14
CA LYS A 30 7.97 4.66 -13.20
C LYS A 30 8.77 3.41 -12.86
N ALA A 31 8.93 3.13 -11.57
CA ALA A 31 9.80 2.06 -11.10
C ALA A 31 9.29 1.43 -9.81
N ALA A 32 9.60 0.16 -9.58
CA ALA A 32 9.27 -0.55 -8.35
C ALA A 32 10.27 -1.68 -8.04
N ILE A 33 10.57 -1.91 -6.76
CA ILE A 33 11.41 -3.04 -6.34
C ILE A 33 10.67 -4.36 -6.55
N THR A 34 11.37 -5.37 -7.03
CA THR A 34 10.87 -6.76 -7.15
C THR A 34 11.73 -7.79 -6.39
N GLN A 35 11.30 -9.06 -6.43
CA GLN A 35 12.00 -10.25 -5.95
C GLN A 35 12.39 -10.17 -4.47
N GLY A 36 13.52 -10.78 -4.09
CA GLY A 36 13.92 -10.91 -2.69
C GLY A 36 14.07 -9.58 -1.95
N ALA A 37 14.39 -8.48 -2.64
CA ALA A 37 14.43 -7.16 -2.01
C ALA A 37 13.03 -6.67 -1.63
N ALA A 38 12.06 -6.79 -2.55
CA ALA A 38 10.67 -6.47 -2.30
C ALA A 38 10.07 -7.29 -1.17
N LEU A 39 10.37 -8.59 -1.12
CA LEU A 39 9.81 -9.49 -0.11
C LEU A 39 10.35 -9.26 1.30
N VAL A 40 11.57 -8.73 1.44
CA VAL A 40 12.04 -8.26 2.74
C VAL A 40 11.23 -7.05 3.20
N LEU A 41 10.86 -6.14 2.29
CA LEU A 41 10.01 -4.98 2.62
C LEU A 41 8.60 -5.43 3.01
N HIS A 42 8.05 -6.45 2.33
CA HIS A 42 6.81 -7.11 2.73
C HIS A 42 6.92 -7.97 4.00
N ARG A 43 8.09 -8.03 4.65
CA ARG A 43 8.38 -8.86 5.84
C ARG A 43 8.12 -10.36 5.64
N ILE A 44 8.30 -10.84 4.41
CA ILE A 44 8.11 -12.25 4.03
C ILE A 44 9.43 -13.00 4.15
N ALA A 45 10.54 -12.35 3.82
CA ALA A 45 11.87 -12.92 3.93
C ALA A 45 12.69 -12.25 5.04
N HIS A 46 13.33 -13.06 5.88
CA HIS A 46 14.28 -12.57 6.89
C HIS A 46 15.66 -12.26 6.32
N HIS A 47 15.97 -12.73 5.11
CA HIS A 47 17.26 -12.55 4.46
C HIS A 47 17.07 -11.98 3.07
N GLY A 48 17.72 -10.85 2.82
CA GLY A 48 17.68 -10.21 1.53
C GLY A 48 18.96 -10.40 0.73
N PRO A 49 18.86 -10.40 -0.61
CA PRO A 49 20.04 -10.36 -1.47
C PRO A 49 20.83 -9.07 -1.24
N LYS A 50 22.13 -9.08 -1.58
CA LYS A 50 23.00 -7.87 -1.60
C LYS A 50 22.71 -6.95 -2.79
N GLU A 51 21.53 -7.09 -3.37
CA GLU A 51 21.14 -6.53 -4.64
C GLU A 51 19.66 -6.15 -4.58
N ILE A 52 19.33 -4.98 -5.12
CA ILE A 52 17.96 -4.61 -5.41
C ILE A 52 17.73 -4.78 -6.90
N LYS A 53 16.61 -5.42 -7.25
CA LYS A 53 16.13 -5.48 -8.62
C LYS A 53 14.94 -4.56 -8.75
N VAL A 54 14.96 -3.72 -9.75
CA VAL A 54 13.97 -2.66 -9.93
C VAL A 54 13.34 -2.83 -11.30
N VAL A 55 12.04 -3.11 -11.34
CA VAL A 55 11.29 -3.11 -12.58
C VAL A 55 11.03 -1.67 -12.98
N VAL A 56 11.35 -1.30 -14.21
CA VAL A 56 11.27 0.07 -14.73
C VAL A 56 10.42 0.12 -15.99
N LYS A 57 9.52 1.10 -16.09
CA LYS A 57 8.80 1.40 -17.32
C LYS A 57 9.67 2.29 -18.20
N LEU A 58 10.30 1.70 -19.20
CA LEU A 58 11.09 2.43 -20.20
C LEU A 58 10.22 2.77 -21.40
N GLU A 59 10.38 3.98 -21.93
CA GLU A 59 9.87 4.33 -23.25
C GLU A 59 10.72 3.63 -24.33
N ASP A 60 10.16 3.42 -25.52
CA ASP A 60 10.75 2.57 -26.58
C ASP A 60 12.16 3.00 -27.05
N LYS A 61 12.62 4.19 -26.67
CA LYS A 61 13.93 4.75 -27.05
C LYS A 61 15.00 4.64 -25.98
N LEU A 62 14.66 4.37 -24.72
CA LEU A 62 15.61 4.39 -23.61
C LEU A 62 16.11 2.99 -23.28
N SER A 63 17.41 2.74 -23.46
CA SER A 63 18.01 1.46 -23.04
C SER A 63 18.27 1.42 -21.53
N VAL A 64 18.53 0.22 -21.00
CA VAL A 64 18.93 0.07 -19.59
C VAL A 64 20.29 0.71 -19.33
N GLU A 65 21.20 0.64 -20.30
CA GLU A 65 22.51 1.29 -20.24
C GLU A 65 22.38 2.82 -20.15
N ASP A 66 21.50 3.41 -20.97
CA ASP A 66 21.22 4.86 -20.95
C ASP A 66 20.61 5.27 -19.61
N LEU A 67 19.68 4.47 -19.07
CA LEU A 67 19.09 4.72 -17.75
C LEU A 67 20.18 4.68 -16.66
N CYS A 68 21.07 3.69 -16.67
CA CYS A 68 22.17 3.60 -15.73
C CYS A 68 23.08 4.86 -15.81
N ALA A 69 23.42 5.30 -17.01
CA ALA A 69 24.23 6.51 -17.21
C ALA A 69 23.51 7.77 -16.69
N ALA A 70 22.21 7.90 -16.96
CA ALA A 70 21.39 9.01 -16.46
C ALA A 70 21.32 9.04 -14.92
N VAL A 71 21.17 7.87 -14.28
CA VAL A 71 21.17 7.77 -12.81
C VAL A 71 22.52 8.18 -12.23
N VAL A 72 23.65 7.74 -12.80
CA VAL A 72 24.99 8.14 -12.32
C VAL A 72 25.24 9.64 -12.50
N SER A 73 24.81 10.21 -13.63
CA SER A 73 24.90 11.64 -13.89
C SER A 73 24.15 12.45 -12.82
N ARG A 74 22.87 12.15 -12.60
CA ARG A 74 22.03 12.83 -11.60
C ARG A 74 22.47 12.59 -10.16
N ALA A 75 22.99 11.41 -9.86
CA ALA A 75 23.52 11.08 -8.54
C ALA A 75 24.71 11.97 -8.16
N SER A 76 25.56 12.30 -9.14
CA SER A 76 26.73 13.17 -8.94
C SER A 76 26.32 14.58 -8.51
N ASP A 77 25.21 15.09 -9.03
CA ASP A 77 24.67 16.42 -8.67
C ASP A 77 24.03 16.46 -7.28
N SER A 78 23.52 15.32 -6.81
CA SER A 78 22.72 15.20 -5.59
C SER A 78 23.51 14.66 -4.38
N GLY A 79 24.80 14.39 -4.56
CA GLY A 79 25.67 13.84 -3.52
C GLY A 79 25.49 12.34 -3.28
N TYR A 80 24.70 11.64 -4.10
CA TYR A 80 24.55 10.19 -3.98
C TYR A 80 25.65 9.45 -4.75
N HIS A 81 26.13 8.33 -4.21
CA HIS A 81 27.20 7.55 -4.82
C HIS A 81 26.68 6.33 -5.58
N PHE A 82 26.22 6.54 -6.82
CA PHE A 82 26.01 5.46 -7.78
C PHE A 82 27.18 5.38 -8.76
N THR A 83 27.70 4.17 -8.99
CA THR A 83 28.78 3.93 -9.95
C THR A 83 28.42 2.80 -10.91
N GLN A 84 28.77 2.95 -12.18
CA GLN A 84 28.55 1.94 -13.23
C GLN A 84 29.86 1.21 -13.53
N LYS A 85 29.83 -0.12 -13.66
CA LYS A 85 31.02 -0.90 -14.03
C LYS A 85 31.14 -1.00 -15.55
N LYS A 86 32.32 -0.69 -16.10
CA LYS A 86 32.62 -0.80 -17.55
C LYS A 86 32.27 -2.18 -18.14
N LYS A 87 32.44 -3.26 -17.38
CA LYS A 87 32.16 -4.64 -17.84
C LYS A 87 30.69 -5.05 -17.77
N GLN A 88 29.84 -4.28 -17.07
CA GLN A 88 28.42 -4.60 -16.84
C GLN A 88 27.63 -3.28 -16.87
N PRO A 89 27.41 -2.69 -18.05
CA PRO A 89 26.79 -1.38 -18.17
C PRO A 89 25.32 -1.38 -17.69
N SER A 90 24.65 -2.53 -17.68
CA SER A 90 23.29 -2.68 -17.16
C SER A 90 23.17 -2.78 -15.63
N ARG A 91 24.24 -2.49 -14.88
CA ARG A 91 24.26 -2.59 -13.41
C ARG A 91 24.92 -1.39 -12.74
N LEU A 92 24.30 -0.95 -11.65
CA LEU A 92 24.86 0.07 -10.76
C LEU A 92 25.33 -0.52 -9.44
N ASN A 93 26.32 0.14 -8.85
CA ASN A 93 26.75 -0.07 -7.47
C ASN A 93 26.41 1.19 -6.69
N PHE A 94 25.61 1.03 -5.65
CA PHE A 94 25.39 2.05 -4.65
C PHE A 94 26.41 1.89 -3.52
N LEU A 95 27.11 2.97 -3.21
CA LEU A 95 28.02 3.11 -2.08
C LEU A 95 27.31 3.95 -1.02
N SER A 96 27.20 3.44 0.19
CA SER A 96 26.56 4.19 1.27
C SER A 96 27.59 4.98 2.05
N GLU A 97 27.23 6.21 2.42
CA GLU A 97 28.02 7.05 3.32
C GLU A 97 27.82 6.71 4.80
N ASP A 98 26.83 5.86 5.13
CA ASP A 98 26.57 5.46 6.52
C ASP A 98 27.77 4.64 7.04
N PRO A 99 28.43 5.07 8.14
CA PRO A 99 29.57 4.38 8.74
C PRO A 99 29.31 2.91 9.04
N GLN A 100 28.07 2.53 9.34
CA GLN A 100 27.71 1.13 9.60
C GLN A 100 27.90 0.27 8.35
N THR A 101 27.67 0.85 7.17
CA THR A 101 27.73 0.19 5.87
C THR A 101 28.96 0.55 5.04
N GLU A 102 29.95 1.18 5.67
CA GLU A 102 31.18 1.60 5.00
C GLU A 102 31.87 0.41 4.30
N GLY A 103 32.32 0.65 3.06
CA GLY A 103 32.95 -0.36 2.21
C GLY A 103 32.00 -1.48 1.75
N LYS A 104 30.69 -1.38 2.01
CA LYS A 104 29.69 -2.29 1.43
C LYS A 104 29.06 -1.68 0.19
N VAL A 105 28.69 -2.55 -0.73
CA VAL A 105 28.10 -2.18 -2.02
C VAL A 105 26.74 -2.84 -2.14
N CYS A 106 25.71 -2.06 -2.45
CA CYS A 106 24.44 -2.60 -2.93
C CYS A 106 24.45 -2.61 -4.45
N ARG A 107 24.19 -3.75 -5.06
CA ARG A 107 24.00 -3.81 -6.52
C ARG A 107 22.58 -3.40 -6.87
N VAL A 108 22.43 -2.65 -7.95
CA VAL A 108 21.13 -2.30 -8.52
C VAL A 108 21.09 -2.86 -9.94
N THR A 109 20.06 -3.64 -10.23
CA THR A 109 19.79 -4.16 -11.57
C THR A 109 18.42 -3.69 -12.01
N PHE A 110 18.34 -3.02 -13.16
CA PHE A 110 17.07 -2.63 -13.76
C PHE A 110 16.53 -3.75 -14.63
N ILE A 111 15.23 -3.96 -14.55
CA ILE A 111 14.49 -4.91 -15.36
C ILE A 111 13.47 -4.09 -16.15
N PRO A 112 13.60 -3.96 -17.47
CA PRO A 112 12.58 -3.26 -18.25
C PRO A 112 11.25 -4.00 -18.09
N SER A 113 10.14 -3.27 -17.94
CA SER A 113 8.80 -3.85 -17.90
C SER A 113 8.35 -4.45 -19.24
N GLY A 114 9.23 -4.40 -20.27
CA GLY A 114 9.12 -5.09 -21.55
C GLY A 114 9.20 -6.63 -21.45
N GLY A 115 8.79 -7.34 -22.49
CA GLY A 115 8.93 -8.81 -22.58
C GLY A 115 7.95 -9.58 -21.68
N SER A 116 8.44 -10.53 -20.88
CA SER A 116 7.62 -11.35 -19.96
C SER A 116 6.92 -10.52 -18.88
N PHE A 117 7.35 -9.28 -18.63
CA PHE A 117 6.69 -8.36 -17.69
C PHE A 117 5.55 -7.56 -18.30
N ARG A 118 5.46 -7.43 -19.64
CA ARG A 118 4.35 -6.70 -20.30
C ARG A 118 3.00 -7.33 -19.98
N THR A 119 2.99 -8.62 -19.70
CA THR A 119 1.77 -9.37 -19.37
C THR A 119 1.46 -9.33 -17.87
N ILE A 120 2.47 -9.16 -17.01
CA ILE A 120 2.34 -9.23 -15.54
C ILE A 120 1.87 -7.90 -14.96
N ILE A 121 2.44 -6.77 -15.40
CA ILE A 121 2.09 -5.44 -14.90
C ILE A 121 1.71 -4.59 -16.11
N LYS A 122 0.41 -4.51 -16.39
CA LYS A 122 -0.08 -3.61 -17.45
C LYS A 122 0.01 -2.15 -17.02
N ASP A 123 -0.10 -1.91 -15.71
CA ASP A 123 -0.07 -0.57 -15.13
C ASP A 123 0.74 -0.52 -13.84
N PHE A 124 1.69 0.41 -13.76
CA PHE A 124 2.44 0.69 -12.53
C PHE A 124 1.56 1.32 -11.43
N ASN A 125 0.27 1.56 -11.70
CA ASN A 125 -0.70 1.99 -10.70
C ASN A 125 -0.98 0.93 -9.62
N GLU A 126 -0.60 -0.34 -9.84
CA GLU A 126 -0.71 -1.42 -8.85
C GLU A 126 0.47 -1.46 -7.87
N VAL A 127 1.48 -0.61 -8.03
CA VAL A 127 2.64 -0.57 -7.14
C VAL A 127 2.24 -0.15 -5.74
N VAL A 128 2.74 -0.90 -4.74
CA VAL A 128 2.53 -0.61 -3.31
C VAL A 128 3.73 0.17 -2.78
N TYR A 129 3.51 1.16 -1.93
CA TYR A 129 4.60 1.87 -1.27
C TYR A 129 4.80 1.34 0.15
N ILE A 130 6.02 0.92 0.44
CA ILE A 130 6.43 0.46 1.78
C ILE A 130 7.54 1.39 2.25
N SER A 131 7.27 2.17 3.30
CA SER A 131 8.22 3.17 3.82
C SER A 131 8.71 4.15 2.73
N GLY A 132 7.80 4.60 1.85
CA GLY A 132 8.10 5.52 0.75
C GLY A 132 8.84 4.90 -0.45
N VAL A 133 9.18 3.61 -0.39
CA VAL A 133 9.81 2.88 -1.50
C VAL A 133 8.71 2.20 -2.31
N PRO A 134 8.63 2.39 -3.63
CA PRO A 134 7.71 1.64 -4.48
C PRO A 134 8.16 0.18 -4.62
N VAL A 135 7.24 -0.74 -4.36
CA VAL A 135 7.46 -2.19 -4.31
C VAL A 135 6.35 -2.89 -5.08
N LEU A 136 6.69 -3.93 -5.85
CA LEU A 136 5.67 -4.74 -6.49
C LEU A 136 4.78 -5.45 -5.46
N PRO A 137 3.48 -5.60 -5.73
CA PRO A 137 2.60 -6.43 -4.92
C PRO A 137 3.13 -7.86 -4.81
N VAL A 138 2.84 -8.52 -3.68
CA VAL A 138 3.30 -9.89 -3.43
C VAL A 138 2.84 -10.86 -4.52
N HIS A 139 1.59 -10.75 -4.96
CA HIS A 139 1.04 -11.62 -6.00
C HIS A 139 1.78 -11.46 -7.34
N VAL A 140 2.14 -10.24 -7.73
CA VAL A 140 2.94 -9.95 -8.93
C VAL A 140 4.32 -10.62 -8.83
N ILE A 141 4.95 -10.57 -7.65
CA ILE A 141 6.26 -11.22 -7.42
C ILE A 141 6.14 -12.75 -7.53
N VAL A 142 5.05 -13.35 -7.04
CA VAL A 142 4.82 -14.80 -7.20
C VAL A 142 4.63 -15.16 -8.66
N LEU A 143 3.80 -14.41 -9.37
CA LEU A 143 3.52 -14.65 -10.78
C LEU A 143 4.79 -14.55 -11.63
N GLU A 144 5.64 -13.56 -11.36
CA GLU A 144 6.96 -13.42 -11.99
C GLU A 144 7.83 -14.67 -11.78
N GLN A 145 7.83 -15.23 -10.57
CA GLN A 145 8.64 -16.41 -10.24
C GLN A 145 8.12 -17.68 -10.91
N LEU A 146 6.80 -17.81 -11.06
CA LEU A 146 6.19 -18.91 -11.80
C LEU A 146 6.51 -18.79 -13.30
N ILE A 147 6.39 -17.60 -13.88
CA ILE A 147 6.74 -17.33 -15.28
C ILE A 147 8.22 -17.59 -15.54
N ALA A 148 9.12 -17.13 -14.67
CA ALA A 148 10.55 -17.39 -14.84
C ALA A 148 10.88 -18.90 -14.91
N ARG A 149 10.03 -19.75 -14.33
CA ARG A 149 10.17 -21.20 -14.34
C ARG A 149 9.58 -21.88 -15.56
N THR A 150 8.61 -21.29 -16.24
CA THR A 150 8.08 -21.86 -17.50
C THR A 150 9.16 -21.91 -18.59
N TYR A 151 10.18 -21.06 -18.50
CA TYR A 151 11.34 -21.06 -19.39
C TYR A 151 12.43 -22.07 -19.02
N LEU A 152 12.34 -22.74 -17.87
CA LEU A 152 13.28 -23.80 -17.48
C LEU A 152 12.87 -25.13 -18.11
N PRO A 153 13.84 -26.02 -18.44
CA PRO A 153 13.53 -27.35 -18.95
C PRO A 153 12.58 -28.09 -18.01
N ALA A 154 11.57 -28.76 -18.57
CA ALA A 154 10.52 -29.43 -17.78
C ALA A 154 11.05 -30.48 -16.79
N THR A 155 12.24 -31.02 -17.06
CA THR A 155 12.95 -31.98 -16.21
C THR A 155 13.53 -31.37 -14.93
N THR A 156 13.54 -30.03 -14.80
CA THR A 156 14.07 -29.36 -13.61
C THR A 156 13.05 -29.45 -12.48
N PRO A 157 13.29 -30.25 -11.42
CA PRO A 157 12.32 -30.40 -10.35
C PRO A 157 12.09 -29.07 -9.62
N PHE A 158 10.87 -28.87 -9.13
CA PHE A 158 10.57 -27.71 -8.29
C PHE A 158 11.26 -27.92 -6.93
N GLY A 159 12.43 -27.30 -6.73
CA GLY A 159 13.14 -27.41 -5.46
C GLY A 159 12.25 -26.98 -4.27
N LYS A 160 12.39 -27.67 -3.13
CA LYS A 160 11.61 -27.40 -1.91
C LYS A 160 11.71 -25.94 -1.44
N ALA A 161 12.88 -25.32 -1.55
CA ALA A 161 13.09 -23.93 -1.11
C ALA A 161 12.31 -22.91 -1.96
N PRO A 162 12.41 -22.92 -3.31
CA PRO A 162 11.52 -22.15 -4.17
C PRO A 162 10.03 -22.43 -3.94
N ALA A 163 9.66 -23.68 -3.65
CA ALA A 163 8.28 -24.03 -3.37
C ALA A 163 7.79 -23.37 -2.08
N GLY A 164 8.55 -23.52 -1.00
CA GLY A 164 8.21 -22.92 0.29
C GLY A 164 8.11 -21.40 0.19
N PHE A 165 8.98 -20.80 -0.61
CA PHE A 165 8.95 -19.38 -0.92
C PHE A 165 7.68 -18.94 -1.66
N ALA A 166 7.31 -19.62 -2.76
CA ALA A 166 6.08 -19.28 -3.49
C ALA A 166 4.84 -19.44 -2.61
N HIS A 167 4.82 -20.46 -1.74
CA HIS A 167 3.74 -20.68 -0.78
C HIS A 167 3.65 -19.56 0.27
N GLN A 168 4.77 -19.12 0.83
CA GLN A 168 4.79 -18.00 1.78
C GLN A 168 4.26 -16.70 1.15
N CYS A 169 4.66 -16.42 -0.08
CA CYS A 169 4.15 -15.26 -0.81
C CYS A 169 2.64 -15.40 -1.12
N LEU A 170 2.17 -16.60 -1.46
CA LEU A 170 0.74 -16.87 -1.64
C LEU A 170 -0.05 -16.54 -0.38
N LEU A 171 0.38 -17.01 0.80
CA LEU A 171 -0.28 -16.71 2.07
C LEU A 171 -0.35 -15.21 2.36
N LYS A 172 0.69 -14.46 1.97
CA LYS A 172 0.79 -13.01 2.18
C LYS A 172 0.02 -12.16 1.16
N SER A 173 -0.51 -12.78 0.10
CA SER A 173 -1.26 -12.08 -0.95
C SER A 173 -2.73 -11.76 -0.58
N GLY A 174 -3.13 -11.79 0.69
CA GLY A 174 -4.46 -11.35 1.17
C GLY A 174 -5.54 -12.44 1.17
N ALA A 175 -6.77 -12.16 0.75
CA ALA A 175 -7.81 -13.17 0.48
C ALA A 175 -8.41 -13.04 -0.94
N ILE A 176 -7.89 -12.10 -1.73
CA ILE A 176 -8.39 -11.80 -3.06
C ILE A 176 -8.14 -13.00 -3.98
N PRO A 177 -9.14 -13.46 -4.75
CA PRO A 177 -8.95 -14.48 -5.79
C PRO A 177 -7.89 -14.03 -6.80
N LEU A 178 -6.97 -14.92 -7.16
CA LEU A 178 -5.83 -14.56 -8.02
C LEU A 178 -6.27 -14.13 -9.42
N GLN A 179 -7.34 -14.73 -9.94
CA GLN A 179 -7.95 -14.36 -11.23
C GLN A 179 -8.47 -12.91 -11.27
N ASP A 180 -8.86 -12.35 -10.12
CA ASP A 180 -9.32 -10.97 -10.02
C ASP A 180 -8.13 -10.00 -10.02
N LEU A 181 -6.93 -10.48 -9.69
CA LEU A 181 -5.69 -9.71 -9.72
C LEU A 181 -5.06 -9.70 -11.12
N SER A 182 -5.09 -10.83 -11.84
CA SER A 182 -4.63 -10.90 -13.23
C SER A 182 -5.18 -12.14 -13.94
N PRO A 183 -5.60 -12.03 -15.22
CA PRO A 183 -6.05 -13.19 -15.99
C PRO A 183 -4.93 -14.21 -16.24
N LEU A 184 -3.65 -13.81 -16.13
CA LEU A 184 -2.51 -14.72 -16.30
C LEU A 184 -2.48 -15.86 -15.29
N TRP A 185 -3.13 -15.71 -14.13
CA TRP A 185 -3.22 -16.77 -13.15
C TRP A 185 -3.98 -18.00 -13.64
N GLN A 186 -4.76 -17.84 -14.73
CA GLN A 186 -5.48 -18.91 -15.41
C GLN A 186 -4.77 -19.36 -16.70
N ALA A 187 -3.58 -18.84 -17.01
CA ALA A 187 -2.82 -19.29 -18.17
C ALA A 187 -2.36 -20.75 -17.97
N PRO A 188 -2.49 -21.63 -18.98
CA PRO A 188 -2.16 -23.05 -18.85
C PRO A 188 -0.75 -23.32 -18.31
N GLU A 189 0.24 -22.52 -18.74
CA GLU A 189 1.63 -22.66 -18.31
C GLU A 189 1.81 -22.32 -16.83
N ILE A 190 1.02 -21.37 -16.31
CA ILE A 190 1.05 -20.98 -14.89
C ILE A 190 0.35 -22.04 -14.05
N LEU A 191 -0.79 -22.55 -14.51
CA LEU A 191 -1.50 -23.64 -13.85
C LEU A 191 -0.63 -24.90 -13.76
N ASP A 192 0.13 -25.24 -14.81
CA ASP A 192 1.09 -26.34 -14.77
C ASP A 192 2.20 -26.11 -13.72
N GLN A 193 2.75 -24.90 -13.62
CA GLN A 193 3.73 -24.58 -12.57
C GLN A 193 3.13 -24.65 -11.16
N ILE A 194 1.87 -24.25 -10.99
CA ILE A 194 1.15 -24.38 -9.71
C ILE A 194 0.92 -25.85 -9.37
N ALA A 195 0.58 -26.70 -10.34
CA ALA A 195 0.43 -28.13 -10.13
C ALA A 195 1.75 -28.78 -9.67
N ARG A 196 2.88 -28.46 -10.33
CA ARG A 196 4.23 -28.92 -9.93
C ARG A 196 4.65 -28.39 -8.55
N HIS A 197 4.26 -27.16 -8.23
CA HIS A 197 4.46 -26.57 -6.90
C HIS A 197 3.74 -27.38 -5.83
N VAL A 198 2.46 -27.72 -6.06
CA VAL A 198 1.66 -28.54 -5.13
C VAL A 198 2.15 -29.98 -5.03
N GLN A 199 2.69 -30.56 -6.10
CA GLN A 199 3.36 -31.87 -6.01
C GLN A 199 4.56 -31.84 -5.05
N THR A 200 5.28 -30.72 -5.03
CA THR A 200 6.43 -30.51 -4.14
C THR A 200 6.01 -30.18 -2.71
N LEU A 201 4.89 -29.45 -2.56
CA LEU A 201 4.30 -29.06 -1.28
C LEU A 201 2.80 -29.37 -1.24
N PRO A 202 2.42 -30.64 -0.96
CA PRO A 202 1.01 -31.06 -1.01
C PRO A 202 0.09 -30.28 -0.07
N ASN A 203 0.62 -29.77 1.04
CA ASN A 203 -0.11 -28.94 2.00
C ASN A 203 -0.53 -27.57 1.43
N ALA A 204 0.17 -27.05 0.42
CA ALA A 204 -0.17 -25.77 -0.22
C ALA A 204 -1.43 -25.87 -1.11
N LYS A 205 -1.92 -27.08 -1.43
CA LYS A 205 -3.09 -27.30 -2.29
C LYS A 205 -4.31 -26.53 -1.82
N LYS A 206 -4.62 -26.58 -0.52
CA LYS A 206 -5.81 -25.92 0.05
C LYS A 206 -5.72 -24.40 -0.11
N ASP A 207 -4.53 -23.84 0.04
CA ASP A 207 -4.31 -22.40 -0.07
C ASP A 207 -4.45 -21.92 -1.53
N TRP A 208 -3.95 -22.69 -2.51
CA TRP A 208 -4.19 -22.35 -3.93
C TRP A 208 -5.68 -22.42 -4.29
N ILE A 209 -6.40 -23.44 -3.81
CA ILE A 209 -7.85 -23.57 -4.05
C ILE A 209 -8.61 -22.41 -3.40
N ALA A 210 -8.27 -22.04 -2.15
CA ALA A 210 -8.86 -20.90 -1.46
C ALA A 210 -8.64 -19.56 -2.20
N ARG A 211 -7.71 -19.54 -3.17
CA ARG A 211 -7.37 -18.39 -4.00
C ARG A 211 -7.99 -18.43 -5.40
N GLY A 212 -8.91 -19.36 -5.63
CA GLY A 212 -9.65 -19.48 -6.89
C GLY A 212 -8.94 -20.34 -7.96
N ILE A 213 -7.90 -21.09 -7.60
CA ILE A 213 -7.31 -22.07 -8.52
C ILE A 213 -8.19 -23.32 -8.58
N ASP A 214 -8.56 -23.73 -9.80
CA ASP A 214 -9.42 -24.90 -10.02
C ASP A 214 -8.77 -26.18 -9.44
N PRO A 215 -9.44 -26.90 -8.53
CA PRO A 215 -8.95 -28.16 -7.99
C PRO A 215 -8.60 -29.22 -9.04
N SER A 216 -9.21 -29.16 -10.24
CA SER A 216 -9.03 -30.13 -11.32
C SER A 216 -7.58 -30.22 -11.80
N ILE A 217 -6.82 -29.11 -11.75
CA ILE A 217 -5.42 -29.06 -12.18
C ILE A 217 -4.51 -29.97 -11.33
N PHE A 218 -4.95 -30.34 -10.12
CA PHE A 218 -4.19 -31.20 -9.21
C PHE A 218 -4.52 -32.68 -9.35
N THR A 219 -5.48 -33.04 -10.21
CA THR A 219 -5.97 -34.43 -10.35
C THR A 219 -5.36 -35.17 -11.54
N TYR A 220 -4.82 -34.45 -12.52
CA TYR A 220 -4.17 -35.06 -13.68
C TYR A 220 -2.79 -35.61 -13.30
N PRO A 221 -2.54 -36.93 -13.46
CA PRO A 221 -1.18 -37.45 -13.44
C PRO A 221 -0.40 -36.76 -14.56
N LEU A 222 0.78 -36.21 -14.26
CA LEU A 222 1.65 -35.49 -15.22
C LEU A 222 2.27 -36.42 -16.29
N SER A 223 1.64 -37.57 -16.52
CA SER A 223 2.12 -38.69 -17.32
C SER A 223 1.33 -38.77 -18.62
N GLN A 224 1.85 -38.14 -19.68
CA GLN A 224 1.87 -38.65 -21.06
C GLN A 224 2.42 -37.59 -22.06
N GLN A 225 3.60 -37.00 -21.79
CA GLN A 225 4.39 -36.37 -22.85
C GLN A 225 5.56 -37.28 -23.26
N ALA A 226 5.27 -38.00 -24.35
CA ALA A 226 6.09 -38.72 -25.33
C ALA A 226 6.84 -40.02 -24.94
N PRO A 227 6.66 -41.10 -25.73
CA PRO A 227 7.44 -42.33 -25.68
C PRO A 227 8.73 -42.19 -26.50
N GLY A 228 9.84 -42.70 -25.96
CA GLY A 228 11.14 -42.78 -26.62
C GLY A 228 11.97 -43.90 -26.02
N GLU A 229 11.80 -45.08 -26.61
CA GLU A 229 12.60 -46.32 -26.59
C GLU A 229 13.89 -46.39 -25.75
N GLY A 230 14.02 -47.51 -25.03
CA GLY A 230 15.32 -47.98 -24.55
C GLY A 230 15.21 -48.97 -23.40
N THR A 231 14.74 -50.18 -23.70
CA THR A 231 14.74 -51.39 -22.88
C THR A 231 16.00 -51.57 -22.02
N ASN A 232 15.83 -51.96 -20.75
CA ASN A 232 16.34 -53.25 -20.27
C ASN A 232 15.81 -53.61 -18.87
N ASN A 233 15.36 -54.86 -18.80
CA ASN A 233 14.96 -55.67 -17.66
C ASN A 233 15.89 -55.55 -16.45
N VAL A 234 15.33 -55.68 -15.24
CA VAL A 234 15.73 -56.70 -14.25
C VAL A 234 14.54 -56.97 -13.33
N ASP A 235 14.10 -58.23 -13.32
CA ASP A 235 13.18 -58.83 -12.36
C ASP A 235 13.76 -58.84 -10.94
N GLY A 236 12.89 -58.68 -9.94
CA GLY A 236 13.24 -58.81 -8.54
C GLY A 236 11.99 -58.86 -7.67
N GLU A 237 11.47 -60.08 -7.50
CA GLU A 237 10.42 -60.44 -6.56
C GLU A 237 10.80 -60.19 -5.09
N ASP A 238 9.74 -60.24 -4.28
CA ASP A 238 9.67 -60.57 -2.86
C ASP A 238 9.59 -59.46 -1.81
N GLY A 239 8.53 -59.57 -1.00
CA GLY A 239 8.53 -59.05 0.36
C GLY A 239 7.19 -58.60 0.91
N ARG A 240 6.34 -59.55 1.29
CA ARG A 240 5.27 -59.39 2.31
C ARG A 240 5.72 -58.47 3.45
N SER A 241 4.85 -57.56 3.89
CA SER A 241 4.44 -57.52 5.31
C SER A 241 3.21 -56.67 5.54
N ASP A 242 2.31 -57.31 6.27
CA ASP A 242 1.02 -56.88 6.79
C ASP A 242 1.21 -56.09 8.10
N SER A 243 0.09 -55.54 8.59
CA SER A 243 -0.22 -55.07 9.95
C SER A 243 -0.10 -53.57 10.27
N GLY A 244 -1.19 -53.06 10.85
CA GLY A 244 -1.08 -52.17 12.01
C GLY A 244 -1.96 -50.92 11.98
N ALA A 245 -3.28 -51.09 12.12
CA ALA A 245 -4.19 -50.02 12.50
C ALA A 245 -3.80 -49.40 13.86
N SER A 246 -3.77 -48.08 13.95
CA SER A 246 -3.80 -47.36 15.23
C SER A 246 -4.52 -46.02 15.06
N GLU A 247 -5.80 -46.02 15.43
CA GLU A 247 -6.61 -44.83 15.59
C GLU A 247 -6.09 -43.98 16.75
N ARG A 248 -5.85 -42.70 16.50
CA ARG A 248 -5.70 -41.67 17.53
C ARG A 248 -6.81 -40.63 17.36
N PRO A 249 -7.42 -40.15 18.46
CA PRO A 249 -8.49 -39.16 18.40
C PRO A 249 -7.93 -37.76 18.07
N PRO A 250 -8.74 -36.86 17.45
CA PRO A 250 -8.25 -35.57 17.03
C PRO A 250 -8.13 -34.60 18.22
N ALA A 251 -6.96 -33.98 18.34
CA ALA A 251 -6.74 -32.85 19.23
C ALA A 251 -7.51 -31.63 18.71
N ALA A 252 -8.12 -30.90 19.63
CA ALA A 252 -8.88 -29.68 19.38
C ALA A 252 -8.07 -28.66 18.55
N VAL A 253 -8.67 -28.24 17.43
CA VAL A 253 -8.18 -27.19 16.54
C VAL A 253 -8.23 -25.86 17.30
N ARG A 254 -7.06 -25.34 17.68
CA ARG A 254 -6.91 -23.92 18.05
C ARG A 254 -6.95 -23.09 16.77
N LEU A 255 -7.95 -22.21 16.67
CA LEU A 255 -7.98 -21.14 15.66
C LEU A 255 -6.72 -20.26 15.82
N PRO A 256 -5.98 -19.98 14.75
CA PRO A 256 -4.87 -19.03 14.82
C PRO A 256 -5.42 -17.61 14.91
N ASP A 257 -4.90 -16.85 15.87
CA ASP A 257 -5.15 -15.41 16.03
C ASP A 257 -4.90 -14.68 14.71
N ALA A 258 -5.92 -13.94 14.27
CA ALA A 258 -5.85 -13.07 13.11
C ALA A 258 -4.89 -11.92 13.40
N ALA A 259 -3.64 -12.05 12.95
CA ALA A 259 -2.67 -10.97 12.99
C ALA A 259 -3.01 -9.93 11.90
N GLU A 260 -3.76 -8.90 12.30
CA GLU A 260 -4.10 -7.75 11.46
C GLU A 260 -2.86 -7.04 10.91
N HIS A 261 -2.97 -6.57 9.67
CA HIS A 261 -1.87 -5.99 8.88
C HIS A 261 -1.90 -4.46 8.94
N PRO A 262 -0.74 -3.77 8.88
CA PRO A 262 -0.69 -2.31 8.87
C PRO A 262 -1.24 -1.71 7.56
N PRO A 263 -1.84 -0.50 7.60
CA PRO A 263 -2.46 0.16 6.45
C PRO A 263 -1.48 0.55 5.33
N ALA A 264 -2.00 0.68 4.11
CA ALA A 264 -1.25 1.05 2.90
C ALA A 264 -0.78 2.51 2.97
N VAL A 265 0.52 2.74 2.75
CA VAL A 265 1.14 4.07 2.81
C VAL A 265 1.16 4.72 1.42
N VAL A 266 0.76 5.99 1.30
CA VAL A 266 0.83 6.83 0.07
C VAL A 266 1.77 8.00 0.30
N GLN A 267 2.49 8.38 -0.75
CA GLN A 267 3.06 9.73 -0.86
C GLN A 267 2.37 10.43 -2.02
N ALA A 268 1.98 11.68 -1.79
CA ALA A 268 1.36 12.49 -2.81
C ALA A 268 2.41 12.92 -3.87
N PRO A 269 2.01 13.23 -5.11
CA PRO A 269 2.92 13.80 -6.10
C PRO A 269 3.48 15.15 -5.59
N ASN A 270 4.79 15.21 -5.37
CA ASN A 270 5.44 16.43 -4.89
C ASN A 270 5.61 17.44 -6.04
N VAL A 271 4.89 18.57 -5.93
CA VAL A 271 5.36 19.86 -6.43
C VAL A 271 6.30 20.41 -5.35
N ALA A 272 7.53 20.76 -5.74
CA ALA A 272 8.57 21.21 -4.83
C ALA A 272 8.09 22.39 -3.96
N LEU A 273 8.21 22.24 -2.63
CA LEU A 273 8.17 23.35 -1.68
C LEU A 273 9.49 24.12 -1.80
N GLU A 274 9.67 24.86 -2.90
CA GLU A 274 10.79 25.79 -3.03
C GLU A 274 10.39 27.16 -2.47
N GLY A 275 11.02 27.55 -1.34
CA GLY A 275 11.00 28.92 -0.83
C GLY A 275 11.05 29.01 0.71
N PRO A 276 12.06 29.70 1.29
CA PRO A 276 12.20 29.86 2.75
C PRO A 276 11.11 30.72 3.43
N ASP A 277 10.20 31.34 2.68
CA ASP A 277 9.21 32.31 3.21
C ASP A 277 7.75 31.80 3.26
N ARG A 278 7.50 30.52 3.00
CA ARG A 278 6.15 29.96 3.09
C ARG A 278 6.16 28.64 3.85
N VAL A 279 6.21 28.73 5.18
CA VAL A 279 5.55 27.70 6.00
C VAL A 279 4.07 27.78 5.66
N GLY A 280 3.67 27.08 4.60
CA GLY A 280 2.30 27.07 4.09
C GLY A 280 1.34 26.67 5.20
N HIS A 281 0.13 27.22 5.18
CA HIS A 281 -0.90 26.98 6.20
C HIS A 281 -1.14 25.48 6.49
N SER A 282 -0.88 24.60 5.52
CA SER A 282 -0.89 23.14 5.66
C SER A 282 0.05 22.61 6.78
N ALA A 283 1.22 23.22 6.97
CA ALA A 283 2.23 22.74 7.93
C ALA A 283 1.76 22.81 9.39
N VAL A 284 0.86 23.74 9.73
CA VAL A 284 0.40 23.90 11.11
C VAL A 284 -0.58 22.80 11.50
N THR A 285 -1.53 22.47 10.63
CA THR A 285 -2.43 21.35 10.82
C THR A 285 -1.66 20.02 10.79
N ASP A 286 -0.65 19.90 9.91
CA ASP A 286 0.24 18.74 9.84
C ASP A 286 0.96 18.47 11.18
N ILE A 287 1.53 19.49 11.82
CA ILE A 287 2.17 19.35 13.14
C ILE A 287 1.19 18.81 14.20
N ALA A 288 -0.01 19.39 14.27
CA ALA A 288 -1.03 18.93 15.22
C ALA A 288 -1.48 17.49 14.90
N ALA A 289 -1.69 17.17 13.62
CA ALA A 289 -2.08 15.83 13.17
C ALA A 289 -1.04 14.77 13.52
N ARG A 290 0.24 15.01 13.22
CA ARG A 290 1.34 14.09 13.55
C ARG A 290 1.41 13.80 15.04
N HIS A 291 1.30 14.82 15.89
CA HIS A 291 1.33 14.63 17.35
C HIS A 291 0.10 13.88 17.86
N VAL A 292 -1.10 14.22 17.39
CA VAL A 292 -2.34 13.53 17.81
C VAL A 292 -2.32 12.06 17.39
N ILE A 293 -1.92 11.77 16.14
CA ILE A 293 -1.83 10.41 15.60
C ILE A 293 -0.77 9.59 16.34
N SER A 294 0.41 10.16 16.59
CA SER A 294 1.47 9.49 17.36
C SER A 294 0.97 9.10 18.75
N ILE A 295 0.28 10.02 19.44
CA ILE A 295 -0.26 9.78 20.78
C ILE A 295 -1.36 8.72 20.76
N LEU A 296 -2.25 8.74 19.77
CA LEU A 296 -3.29 7.72 19.61
C LEU A 296 -2.67 6.35 19.35
N GLY A 297 -1.64 6.27 18.50
CA GLY A 297 -0.88 5.04 18.26
C GLY A 297 -0.18 4.52 19.51
N GLU A 298 0.44 5.40 20.32
CA GLU A 298 1.02 5.04 21.63
C GLU A 298 -0.02 4.52 22.63
N LEU A 299 -1.28 4.92 22.47
CA LEU A 299 -2.41 4.44 23.27
C LEU A 299 -3.06 3.18 22.68
N GLY A 300 -2.52 2.63 21.59
CA GLY A 300 -3.03 1.43 20.94
C GLY A 300 -4.25 1.66 20.04
N PHE A 301 -4.52 2.91 19.65
CA PHE A 301 -5.60 3.24 18.73
C PHE A 301 -5.07 3.42 17.32
N GLU A 302 -5.73 2.77 16.37
CA GLU A 302 -5.60 3.16 14.98
C GLU A 302 -6.51 4.36 14.70
N CYS A 303 -6.09 5.23 13.79
CA CYS A 303 -6.83 6.44 13.49
C CYS A 303 -6.49 7.00 12.12
N ALA A 304 -7.32 7.91 11.65
CA ALA A 304 -7.14 8.62 10.40
C ALA A 304 -7.59 10.09 10.54
N VAL A 305 -6.84 11.01 9.93
CA VAL A 305 -7.24 12.41 9.74
C VAL A 305 -8.50 12.43 8.86
N SER A 306 -9.49 13.20 9.26
CA SER A 306 -10.76 13.35 8.55
C SER A 306 -11.11 14.83 8.34
N GLY A 307 -12.28 15.07 7.75
CA GLY A 307 -12.85 16.40 7.56
C GLY A 307 -12.03 17.33 6.69
N SER A 308 -12.05 18.62 7.03
CA SER A 308 -11.35 19.65 6.24
C SER A 308 -9.83 19.48 6.24
N ALA A 309 -9.24 18.90 7.30
CA ALA A 309 -7.81 18.60 7.33
C ALA A 309 -7.44 17.49 6.31
N ALA A 310 -8.25 16.44 6.20
CA ALA A 310 -8.09 15.42 5.16
C ALA A 310 -8.25 16.03 3.75
N CYS A 311 -9.25 16.88 3.55
CA CYS A 311 -9.46 17.59 2.28
C CYS A 311 -8.24 18.45 1.89
N GLN A 312 -7.57 19.07 2.87
CA GLN A 312 -6.32 19.82 2.61
C GLN A 312 -5.17 18.90 2.19
N LEU A 313 -5.04 17.72 2.79
CA LEU A 313 -4.01 16.76 2.41
C LEU A 313 -4.22 16.27 0.97
N TYR A 314 -5.46 15.97 0.56
CA TYR A 314 -5.77 15.58 -0.82
C TYR A 314 -5.55 16.70 -1.83
N SER A 315 -5.90 17.94 -1.47
CA SER A 315 -5.82 19.11 -2.36
C SER A 315 -4.50 19.87 -2.28
N HIS A 316 -3.53 19.37 -1.53
CA HIS A 316 -2.26 20.06 -1.27
C HIS A 316 -2.44 21.50 -0.74
N GLY A 317 -3.44 21.68 0.14
CA GLY A 317 -3.74 22.96 0.78
C GLY A 317 -4.53 23.95 -0.08
N ALA A 318 -5.06 23.54 -1.23
CA ALA A 318 -5.92 24.39 -2.06
C ALA A 318 -7.35 24.56 -1.49
N THR A 319 -7.81 23.64 -0.63
CA THR A 319 -9.06 23.81 0.13
C THR A 319 -8.89 24.70 1.36
N GLN A 320 -10.02 25.17 1.90
CA GLN A 320 -10.06 26.02 3.08
C GLN A 320 -9.30 25.47 4.28
N PHE A 321 -8.76 26.41 5.06
CA PHE A 321 -8.06 26.10 6.31
C PHE A 321 -9.01 25.45 7.33
N PRO A 322 -8.66 24.28 7.90
CA PRO A 322 -9.50 23.61 8.88
C PRO A 322 -9.52 24.41 10.19
N GLU A 323 -10.72 24.72 10.67
CA GLU A 323 -10.90 25.37 11.98
C GLU A 323 -10.55 24.42 13.15
N GLN A 324 -10.67 23.12 12.91
CA GLN A 324 -10.40 22.06 13.86
C GLN A 324 -9.77 20.85 13.16
N LEU A 325 -8.97 20.09 13.91
CA LEU A 325 -8.44 18.80 13.48
C LEU A 325 -9.44 17.71 13.85
N GLU A 326 -10.07 17.10 12.86
CA GLU A 326 -10.93 15.94 13.02
C GLU A 326 -10.13 14.65 12.84
N VAL A 327 -10.23 13.74 13.80
CA VAL A 327 -9.55 12.44 13.77
C VAL A 327 -10.57 11.34 14.02
N LEU A 328 -10.76 10.47 13.03
CA LEU A 328 -11.53 9.25 13.19
C LEU A 328 -10.64 8.22 13.88
N VAL A 329 -11.08 7.72 15.03
CA VAL A 329 -10.36 6.75 15.85
C VAL A 329 -11.07 5.40 15.78
N LEU A 330 -10.32 4.36 15.42
CA LEU A 330 -10.78 2.97 15.38
C LEU A 330 -10.43 2.29 16.72
N PRO A 331 -11.40 2.15 17.64
CA PRO A 331 -11.11 1.54 18.93
C PRO A 331 -10.91 0.01 18.81
N PRO A 332 -9.93 -0.57 19.54
CA PRO A 332 -9.71 -2.02 19.51
C PRO A 332 -10.89 -2.77 20.15
N ALA A 333 -11.32 -3.89 19.58
CA ALA A 333 -12.40 -4.68 20.18
C ALA A 333 -11.88 -5.57 21.34
N PRO A 334 -12.55 -5.60 22.51
CA PRO A 334 -13.67 -4.77 22.94
C PRO A 334 -13.21 -3.44 23.58
N PHE A 335 -13.85 -2.33 23.22
CA PHE A 335 -13.65 -1.02 23.84
C PHE A 335 -14.97 -0.39 24.25
N SER A 336 -15.13 -0.12 25.54
CA SER A 336 -16.39 0.36 26.13
C SER A 336 -16.38 1.85 26.49
N GLN A 337 -15.25 2.54 26.30
CA GLN A 337 -15.12 3.96 26.66
C GLN A 337 -15.60 4.85 25.50
N ASN A 338 -16.00 6.07 25.82
CA ASN A 338 -16.48 7.04 24.82
C ASN A 338 -15.41 8.07 24.44
N GLN A 339 -15.71 8.92 23.46
CA GLN A 339 -14.82 9.99 22.99
C GLN A 339 -14.41 10.96 24.13
N ALA A 340 -15.31 11.24 25.08
CA ALA A 340 -15.04 12.14 26.19
C ALA A 340 -13.97 11.58 27.14
N TRP A 341 -14.02 10.26 27.41
CA TRP A 341 -12.98 9.55 28.15
C TRP A 341 -11.63 9.67 27.45
N LEU A 342 -11.57 9.42 26.14
CA LEU A 342 -10.31 9.46 25.38
C LEU A 342 -9.71 10.88 25.34
N LYS A 343 -10.55 11.90 25.12
CA LYS A 343 -10.14 13.32 25.20
C LYS A 343 -9.59 13.67 26.58
N GLN A 344 -10.23 13.21 27.64
CA GLN A 344 -9.75 13.40 29.01
C GLN A 344 -8.42 12.69 29.23
N HIS A 345 -8.30 11.43 28.81
CA HIS A 345 -7.11 10.60 28.97
C HIS A 345 -5.89 11.23 28.28
N ILE A 346 -6.03 11.66 27.01
CA ILE A 346 -4.98 12.39 26.27
C ILE A 346 -4.56 13.66 27.04
N SER A 347 -5.52 14.45 27.53
CA SER A 347 -5.21 15.69 28.23
C SER A 347 -4.51 15.49 29.58
N GLN A 348 -4.77 14.36 30.26
CA GLN A 348 -4.13 14.01 31.52
C GLN A 348 -2.73 13.45 31.32
N LYS A 349 -2.53 12.63 30.28
CA LYS A 349 -1.23 12.03 29.96
C LYS A 349 -0.26 13.03 29.33
N TYR A 350 -0.75 13.98 28.53
CA TYR A 350 0.07 14.98 27.82
C TYR A 350 -0.37 16.43 28.13
N PRO A 351 -0.33 16.89 29.40
CA PRO A 351 -0.88 18.19 29.81
C PRO A 351 -0.12 19.40 29.22
N ASN A 352 1.14 19.21 28.82
CA ASN A 352 1.94 20.26 28.17
C ASN A 352 1.46 20.53 26.74
N LEU A 353 1.04 19.47 26.02
CA LEU A 353 0.57 19.56 24.64
C LEU A 353 -0.94 19.78 24.54
N PHE A 354 -1.73 19.32 25.51
CA PHE A 354 -3.19 19.33 25.43
C PHE A 354 -3.86 20.07 26.58
N LYS A 355 -5.06 20.58 26.31
CA LYS A 355 -5.98 21.12 27.32
C LYS A 355 -7.40 20.66 27.02
N CYS A 356 -8.00 19.89 27.93
CA CYS A 356 -9.41 19.52 27.85
C CYS A 356 -10.27 20.51 28.65
N LYS A 357 -11.31 21.07 28.03
CA LYS A 357 -12.38 21.80 28.75
C LYS A 357 -13.50 20.82 29.09
N ARG A 358 -13.39 20.13 30.23
CA ARG A 358 -14.31 19.06 30.67
C ARG A 358 -15.79 19.41 30.52
N LYS A 359 -16.21 20.60 30.99
CA LYS A 359 -17.61 21.06 30.89
C LYS A 359 -18.17 21.12 29.47
N LYS A 360 -17.30 21.25 28.45
CA LYS A 360 -17.68 21.34 27.04
C LYS A 360 -17.28 20.10 26.23
N GLY A 361 -16.53 19.15 26.80
CA GLY A 361 -15.99 18.01 26.07
C GLY A 361 -15.01 18.36 24.95
N ILE A 362 -14.39 19.55 24.98
CA ILE A 362 -13.52 20.04 23.91
C ILE A 362 -12.05 19.80 24.27
N LEU A 363 -11.32 19.13 23.39
CA LEU A 363 -9.87 18.94 23.46
C LEU A 363 -9.17 20.01 22.59
N PHE A 364 -8.14 20.64 23.14
CA PHE A 364 -7.29 21.59 22.42
C PHE A 364 -5.85 21.08 22.41
N TYR A 365 -5.24 21.04 21.23
CA TYR A 365 -3.80 20.94 21.04
C TYR A 365 -3.17 22.33 21.17
N LYS A 366 -2.05 22.45 21.87
CA LYS A 366 -1.30 23.71 22.07
C LYS A 366 -0.06 23.69 21.20
N TYR A 367 0.10 24.73 20.39
CA TYR A 367 1.33 24.90 19.62
C TYR A 367 2.46 25.41 20.50
N ASP A 368 3.68 24.90 20.28
CA ASP A 368 4.89 25.43 20.92
C ASP A 368 5.01 26.93 20.60
N PRO A 369 5.24 27.82 21.59
CA PRO A 369 5.43 29.26 21.39
C PRO A 369 6.48 29.63 20.33
N LYS A 370 7.46 28.76 20.08
CA LYS A 370 8.56 28.97 19.13
C LYS A 370 8.16 28.78 17.67
N ILE A 371 7.05 28.10 17.38
CA ILE A 371 6.57 27.88 16.01
C ILE A 371 5.98 29.20 15.48
N ASP A 372 6.37 29.68 14.30
CA ASP A 372 5.65 30.81 13.71
C ASP A 372 4.31 30.33 13.16
N LEU A 373 3.22 30.98 13.58
CA LEU A 373 1.86 30.58 13.21
C LEU A 373 1.25 31.59 12.22
N PRO A 374 0.40 31.12 11.30
CA PRO A 374 -0.46 31.95 10.49
C PRO A 374 -1.19 33.00 11.33
N ARG A 375 -1.38 34.20 10.79
CA ARG A 375 -2.02 35.33 11.48
C ARG A 375 -3.31 34.95 12.22
N ARG A 376 -4.12 34.06 11.64
CA ARG A 376 -5.39 33.57 12.22
C ARG A 376 -5.21 32.78 13.52
N LEU A 377 -4.06 32.14 13.73
CA LEU A 377 -3.74 31.32 14.90
C LEU A 377 -2.77 31.99 15.89
N ARG A 378 -2.26 33.20 15.60
CA ARG A 378 -1.35 33.89 16.53
C ARG A 378 -2.04 34.30 17.84
N GLY A 379 -3.30 34.72 17.77
CA GLY A 379 -4.07 35.15 18.94
C GLY A 379 -4.52 34.00 19.84
N ASP A 380 -4.85 32.86 19.24
CA ASP A 380 -5.18 31.63 19.95
C ASP A 380 -4.29 30.49 19.42
N ARG A 381 -3.14 30.26 20.09
CA ARG A 381 -2.15 29.24 19.72
C ARG A 381 -2.63 27.82 20.06
N ARG A 382 -3.89 27.53 19.76
CA ARG A 382 -4.56 26.26 20.02
C ARG A 382 -5.29 25.79 18.77
N CYS A 383 -5.26 24.49 18.54
CA CYS A 383 -6.11 23.82 17.55
C CYS A 383 -7.15 22.99 18.30
N LYS A 384 -8.44 23.13 17.96
CA LYS A 384 -9.47 22.24 18.48
C LYS A 384 -9.26 20.86 17.85
N VAL A 385 -9.26 19.80 18.67
CA VAL A 385 -9.15 18.41 18.23
C VAL A 385 -10.48 17.72 18.48
N GLU A 386 -11.12 17.28 17.42
CA GLU A 386 -12.36 16.51 17.45
C GLU A 386 -12.05 15.03 17.23
N ILE A 387 -12.40 14.21 18.21
CA ILE A 387 -12.18 12.76 18.17
C ILE A 387 -13.51 12.12 17.82
N LEU A 388 -13.55 11.40 16.72
CA LEU A 388 -14.74 10.76 16.18
C LEU A 388 -14.59 9.24 16.25
N PHE A 389 -15.66 8.52 16.57
CA PHE A 389 -15.69 7.06 16.51
C PHE A 389 -16.58 6.58 15.36
N PRO A 390 -16.25 5.47 14.69
CA PRO A 390 -17.12 4.81 13.72
C PRO A 390 -18.52 4.57 14.29
N GLY A 391 -19.52 4.66 13.42
CA GLY A 391 -20.92 4.45 13.81
C GLY A 391 -21.60 5.65 14.48
N THR A 392 -20.91 6.78 14.64
CA THR A 392 -21.60 8.06 14.86
C THR A 392 -22.46 8.35 13.61
N PRO A 393 -23.72 8.79 13.74
CA PRO A 393 -24.58 9.07 12.59
C PRO A 393 -23.88 9.97 11.56
N GLY A 394 -23.86 9.56 10.30
CA GLY A 394 -23.18 10.26 9.21
C GLY A 394 -21.70 9.91 9.01
N LEU A 395 -21.08 9.12 9.89
CA LEU A 395 -19.69 8.68 9.70
C LEU A 395 -19.59 7.27 9.13
N PRO A 396 -18.64 7.01 8.22
CA PRO A 396 -18.42 5.66 7.71
C PRO A 396 -17.85 4.73 8.78
N GLN A 397 -18.19 3.45 8.65
CA GLN A 397 -17.57 2.34 9.34
C GLN A 397 -16.26 1.98 8.62
N LEU A 398 -15.20 2.75 8.91
CA LEU A 398 -13.88 2.47 8.37
C LEU A 398 -13.22 1.33 9.16
N SER A 399 -12.52 0.46 8.43
CA SER A 399 -11.54 -0.47 8.97
C SER A 399 -10.12 0.04 8.70
N SER A 400 -9.15 -0.57 9.36
CA SER A 400 -7.71 -0.32 9.14
C SER A 400 -7.30 -0.43 7.68
N SER A 401 -7.88 -1.39 6.95
CA SER A 401 -7.59 -1.60 5.52
C SER A 401 -8.12 -0.51 4.59
N ASP A 402 -9.02 0.34 5.08
CA ASP A 402 -9.58 1.45 4.31
C ASP A 402 -8.76 2.75 4.47
N ILE A 403 -7.90 2.82 5.49
CA ILE A 403 -7.10 4.01 5.77
C ILE A 403 -6.06 4.21 4.66
N VAL A 404 -6.01 5.44 4.14
CA VAL A 404 -5.06 5.88 3.11
C VAL A 404 -4.01 6.76 3.79
N CYS A 405 -2.72 6.42 3.78
CA CYS A 405 -1.75 7.36 4.39
C CYS A 405 -1.26 8.39 3.39
N ILE A 406 -1.34 9.70 3.62
CA ILE A 406 -0.76 10.74 2.75
C ILE A 406 0.37 11.42 3.53
N ASP A 407 1.57 11.51 2.96
CA ASP A 407 2.74 12.13 3.60
C ASP A 407 3.03 11.58 5.02
N ASN A 408 2.86 10.25 5.15
CA ASN A 408 2.95 9.48 6.40
C ASN A 408 1.91 9.83 7.47
N LEU A 409 0.82 10.52 7.11
CA LEU A 409 -0.36 10.69 7.96
C LEU A 409 -1.44 9.72 7.50
N PRO A 410 -2.04 8.89 8.37
CA PRO A 410 -3.24 8.16 8.01
C PRO A 410 -4.40 9.14 7.76
N VAL A 411 -5.11 8.98 6.66
CA VAL A 411 -6.20 9.85 6.20
C VAL A 411 -7.41 8.98 5.84
N ALA A 412 -8.61 9.48 6.13
CA ALA A 412 -9.84 8.83 5.71
C ALA A 412 -9.90 8.75 4.17
N PRO A 413 -10.52 7.71 3.58
CA PRO A 413 -10.62 7.55 2.12
C PRO A 413 -11.07 8.83 1.41
N PHE A 414 -10.58 9.02 0.18
CA PHE A 414 -10.88 10.22 -0.59
C PHE A 414 -12.39 10.41 -0.79
N LEU A 415 -13.08 9.34 -1.21
CA LEU A 415 -14.53 9.37 -1.42
C LEU A 415 -15.26 9.72 -0.12
N THR A 416 -14.86 9.14 1.01
CA THR A 416 -15.40 9.51 2.33
C THR A 416 -15.24 11.01 2.60
N SER A 417 -14.04 11.55 2.41
CA SER A 417 -13.75 12.97 2.65
C SER A 417 -14.57 13.89 1.75
N LEU A 418 -14.73 13.51 0.47
CA LEU A 418 -15.54 14.24 -0.51
C LEU A 418 -17.02 14.30 -0.11
N LEU A 419 -17.60 13.19 0.34
CA LEU A 419 -19.03 13.16 0.72
C LEU A 419 -19.32 13.87 2.03
N LEU A 420 -18.44 13.77 3.03
CA LEU A 420 -18.57 14.53 4.26
C LEU A 420 -18.49 16.04 3.98
N LYS A 421 -17.65 16.45 3.01
CA LYS A 421 -17.59 17.83 2.58
C LYS A 421 -18.85 18.26 1.81
N LEU A 422 -19.40 17.37 0.99
CA LEU A 422 -20.66 17.56 0.29
C LEU A 422 -21.85 17.68 1.25
N GLU A 423 -21.88 16.88 2.31
CA GLU A 423 -22.85 16.99 3.41
C GLU A 423 -22.78 18.37 4.08
N THR A 424 -21.56 18.81 4.43
CA THR A 424 -21.34 20.14 5.00
C THR A 424 -21.87 21.26 4.09
N TRP A 425 -21.68 21.13 2.77
CA TRP A 425 -22.25 22.05 1.79
C TRP A 425 -23.78 21.97 1.73
N ALA A 426 -24.37 20.77 1.77
CA ALA A 426 -25.81 20.60 1.67
C ALA A 426 -26.56 21.19 2.87
N ASP A 427 -25.98 21.08 4.05
CA ASP A 427 -26.52 21.63 5.30
C ASP A 427 -26.30 23.14 5.38
N HIS A 428 -25.14 23.63 4.89
CA HIS A 428 -24.77 25.05 4.90
C HIS A 428 -24.23 25.49 3.52
N PRO A 429 -25.11 25.71 2.53
CA PRO A 429 -24.70 26.09 1.20
C PRO A 429 -24.01 27.46 1.24
N SER A 430 -22.70 27.46 1.02
CA SER A 430 -21.89 28.67 0.92
C SER A 430 -20.95 28.57 -0.28
N PRO A 431 -20.57 29.70 -0.92
CA PRO A 431 -19.61 29.70 -2.02
C PRO A 431 -18.25 29.13 -1.62
N ALA A 432 -17.92 29.14 -0.32
CA ALA A 432 -16.69 28.59 0.20
C ALA A 432 -16.76 27.05 0.23
N ASN A 433 -17.84 26.48 0.78
CA ASN A 433 -18.06 25.04 0.79
C ASN A 433 -18.24 24.47 -0.63
N ALA A 434 -18.93 25.18 -1.52
CA ALA A 434 -19.10 24.78 -2.91
C ALA A 434 -17.74 24.65 -3.61
N ARG A 435 -16.87 25.67 -3.48
CA ARG A 435 -15.51 25.65 -4.05
C ARG A 435 -14.66 24.50 -3.53
N ASP A 436 -14.76 24.17 -2.24
CA ASP A 436 -14.02 23.02 -1.71
C ASP A 436 -14.51 21.70 -2.34
N VAL A 437 -15.83 21.52 -2.50
CA VAL A 437 -16.38 20.33 -3.17
C VAL A 437 -15.97 20.30 -4.65
N GLU A 438 -16.14 21.39 -5.39
CA GLU A 438 -15.71 21.51 -6.79
C GLU A 438 -14.23 21.17 -6.95
N HIS A 439 -13.39 21.73 -6.07
CA HIS A 439 -11.96 21.49 -6.10
C HIS A 439 -11.65 20.02 -5.84
N LEU A 440 -12.22 19.39 -4.80
CA LEU A 440 -12.01 17.97 -4.55
C LEU A 440 -12.46 17.11 -5.73
N VAL A 441 -13.65 17.36 -6.29
CA VAL A 441 -14.13 16.65 -7.48
C VAL A 441 -13.15 16.81 -8.65
N SER A 442 -12.60 18.01 -8.86
CA SER A 442 -11.61 18.26 -9.93
C SER A 442 -10.31 17.44 -9.80
N LEU A 443 -10.00 16.91 -8.62
CA LEU A 443 -8.84 16.03 -8.40
C LEU A 443 -9.07 14.62 -8.96
N VAL A 444 -10.32 14.14 -8.99
CA VAL A 444 -10.66 12.74 -9.31
C VAL A 444 -10.02 12.21 -10.60
N PRO A 445 -10.01 12.92 -11.75
CA PRO A 445 -9.41 12.42 -12.98
C PRO A 445 -7.90 12.13 -12.85
N ASN A 446 -7.22 12.79 -11.90
CA ASN A 446 -5.79 12.68 -11.69
C ASN A 446 -5.42 11.81 -10.49
N LEU A 447 -6.41 11.39 -9.69
CA LEU A 447 -6.17 10.50 -8.57
C LEU A 447 -5.98 9.06 -9.07
N PRO A 448 -5.00 8.31 -8.52
CA PRO A 448 -4.89 6.88 -8.77
C PRO A 448 -6.21 6.16 -8.45
N VAL A 449 -6.60 5.19 -9.29
CA VAL A 449 -7.87 4.43 -9.17
C VAL A 449 -8.09 3.80 -7.79
N TRP A 450 -7.01 3.45 -7.08
CA TRP A 450 -7.10 2.87 -5.74
C TRP A 450 -7.36 3.91 -4.64
N ILE A 451 -7.08 5.20 -4.89
CA ILE A 451 -7.45 6.34 -4.03
C ILE A 451 -8.87 6.81 -4.37
N SER A 452 -9.14 7.02 -5.67
CA SER A 452 -10.46 7.33 -6.20
C SER A 452 -11.19 6.04 -6.57
N ARG A 453 -11.47 5.18 -5.57
CA ARG A 453 -12.28 4.00 -5.84
C ARG A 453 -13.67 4.47 -6.31
N PRO A 454 -14.18 3.98 -7.46
CA PRO A 454 -15.57 4.21 -7.84
C PRO A 454 -16.50 3.80 -6.69
N TRP A 455 -17.75 4.30 -6.66
CA TRP A 455 -18.87 4.12 -5.70
C TRP A 455 -19.23 2.65 -5.38
N ARG A 456 -18.22 1.85 -5.05
CA ARG A 456 -18.18 0.43 -4.72
C ARG A 456 -17.90 0.23 -3.23
N GLU A 457 -17.46 1.28 -2.53
CA GLU A 457 -17.25 1.33 -1.08
C GLU A 457 -18.55 1.61 -0.30
N ARG A 458 -19.72 1.41 -0.92
CA ARG A 458 -21.04 1.51 -0.25
C ARG A 458 -21.04 0.80 1.11
N LYS A 459 -20.34 -0.34 1.22
CA LYS A 459 -20.24 -1.12 2.47
C LYS A 459 -19.64 -0.35 3.65
N LEU A 460 -18.85 0.70 3.40
CA LEU A 460 -18.29 1.55 4.46
C LEU A 460 -19.32 2.54 5.02
N MET A 461 -20.44 2.76 4.34
CA MET A 461 -21.43 3.76 4.71
C MET A 461 -22.77 3.11 5.00
N SER A 462 -23.52 3.63 5.98
CA SER A 462 -24.91 3.21 6.19
C SER A 462 -25.76 3.48 4.95
N GLU A 463 -26.78 2.66 4.72
CA GLU A 463 -27.73 2.85 3.61
C GLU A 463 -28.36 4.26 3.61
N GLU A 464 -28.68 4.80 4.79
CA GLU A 464 -29.19 6.16 4.96
C GLU A 464 -28.20 7.22 4.42
N PHE A 465 -26.93 7.14 4.84
CA PHE A 465 -25.89 8.04 4.34
C PHE A 465 -25.68 7.92 2.84
N GLN A 466 -25.76 6.71 2.28
CA GLN A 466 -25.65 6.50 0.83
C GLN A 466 -26.80 7.18 0.07
N ALA A 467 -28.05 6.96 0.50
CA ALA A 467 -29.22 7.57 -0.11
C ALA A 467 -29.17 9.11 -0.03
N MET A 468 -28.79 9.64 1.13
CA MET A 468 -28.61 11.08 1.30
C MET A 468 -27.46 11.62 0.43
N SER A 469 -26.37 10.88 0.28
CA SER A 469 -25.26 11.26 -0.58
C SER A 469 -25.69 11.33 -2.05
N GLU A 470 -26.46 10.37 -2.55
CA GLU A 470 -27.00 10.39 -3.92
C GLU A 470 -27.87 11.63 -4.17
N LEU A 471 -28.77 11.95 -3.23
CA LEU A 471 -29.60 13.16 -3.30
C LEU A 471 -28.75 14.44 -3.27
N ARG A 472 -27.74 14.50 -2.42
CA ARG A 472 -26.82 15.64 -2.32
C ARG A 472 -26.00 15.82 -3.59
N VAL A 473 -25.54 14.73 -4.21
CA VAL A 473 -24.81 14.78 -5.50
C VAL A 473 -25.73 15.31 -6.60
N LYS A 474 -26.96 14.79 -6.73
CA LYS A 474 -27.95 15.32 -7.70
C LYS A 474 -28.17 16.82 -7.48
N ARG A 475 -28.41 17.24 -6.23
CA ARG A 475 -28.59 18.65 -5.86
C ARG A 475 -27.36 19.52 -6.19
N PHE A 476 -26.15 19.01 -5.94
CA PHE A 476 -24.90 19.73 -6.22
C PHE A 476 -24.66 19.90 -7.72
N CYS A 477 -24.88 18.85 -8.50
CA CYS A 477 -24.79 18.91 -9.96
C CYS A 477 -25.75 19.93 -10.57
N CYS A 478 -26.94 20.15 -10.00
CA CYS A 478 -27.84 21.23 -10.45
C CYS A 478 -27.23 22.63 -10.26
N SER A 479 -26.36 22.83 -9.26
CA SER A 479 -25.66 24.09 -9.03
C SER A 479 -24.30 24.21 -9.72
N SER A 480 -23.68 23.08 -10.07
CA SER A 480 -22.35 23.02 -10.69
C SER A 480 -22.31 21.95 -11.78
N LEU A 481 -22.95 22.28 -12.92
CA LEU A 481 -23.16 21.37 -14.05
C LEU A 481 -21.85 20.79 -14.61
N GLU A 482 -20.77 21.56 -14.54
CA GLU A 482 -19.44 21.15 -15.03
C GLU A 482 -18.86 19.95 -14.28
N THR A 483 -19.28 19.72 -13.03
CA THR A 483 -18.79 18.60 -12.22
C THR A 483 -19.49 17.27 -12.53
N LYS A 484 -20.61 17.32 -13.27
CA LYS A 484 -21.46 16.16 -13.55
C LYS A 484 -20.71 14.95 -14.16
N PRO A 485 -19.86 15.10 -15.19
CA PRO A 485 -19.14 13.96 -15.78
C PRO A 485 -18.21 13.27 -14.78
N ILE A 486 -17.66 14.03 -13.83
CA ILE A 486 -16.75 13.50 -12.82
C ILE A 486 -17.51 12.69 -11.76
N TRP A 487 -18.70 13.15 -11.35
CA TRP A 487 -19.58 12.37 -10.47
C TRP A 487 -20.05 11.07 -11.13
N GLN A 488 -20.33 11.08 -12.44
CA GLN A 488 -20.63 9.85 -13.20
C GLN A 488 -19.43 8.89 -13.23
N MET A 489 -18.22 9.40 -13.40
CA MET A 489 -16.99 8.61 -13.32
C MET A 489 -16.78 8.00 -11.92
N LEU A 490 -17.20 8.70 -10.86
CA LEU A 490 -17.24 8.14 -9.51
C LEU A 490 -18.34 7.09 -9.33
N GLY A 491 -19.26 6.89 -10.28
CA GLY A 491 -20.32 5.88 -10.25
C GLY A 491 -21.67 6.38 -9.70
N PHE A 492 -21.88 7.70 -9.65
CA PHE A 492 -23.18 8.26 -9.30
C PHE A 492 -24.11 8.41 -10.49
N GLU A 493 -25.38 8.12 -10.28
CA GLU A 493 -26.44 8.38 -11.25
C GLU A 493 -26.90 9.83 -11.13
N VAL A 494 -26.50 10.65 -12.10
CA VAL A 494 -26.90 12.06 -12.22
C VAL A 494 -27.65 12.22 -13.53
N GLU A 495 -28.98 12.28 -13.44
CA GLU A 495 -29.87 12.45 -14.59
C GLU A 495 -29.59 13.79 -15.30
N ASP A 496 -29.76 13.84 -16.62
CA ASP A 496 -29.94 15.12 -17.31
C ASP A 496 -31.28 15.67 -16.86
N VAL A 497 -31.25 16.77 -16.09
CA VAL A 497 -32.46 17.55 -15.87
C VAL A 497 -32.79 18.16 -17.22
N ILE A 498 -33.71 17.51 -17.95
CA ILE A 498 -34.25 17.97 -19.24
C ILE A 498 -35.05 19.25 -19.02
#